data_AF-A0A9X8DT23-F1
#
_entry.id   AF-A0A9X8DT23-F1
#
_cell.length_a   1.000
_cell.length_b   1.000
_cell.length_c   1.000
_cell.angle_alpha   90.00
_cell.angle_beta   90.00
_cell.angle_gamma   90.00
#
_symmetry.space_group_name_H-M   'P 1'
#
loop_
_entity.id
_entity.type
_entity.pdbx_description
1 polymer ?
#
loop_
_entity_poly.entity_id
_entity_poly.type
_entity_poly.pdbx_seq_one_letter_code
_entity_poly.pdbx_strand_id
1 'polypeptide(L)'
;MHDNSPDDASLSGGAKDRKNGSITLNINHDDSDYDNDDASGCRVLWLRSILGVYHRAVLVPVWHHVNLNVVVLQTRGDDFAKQCTLDNLQYEVDTVERDGSVSTQVVQLAGVASLGVAAQKAAFFGRIPELTHLRYVGVGVTEAGIHPSSQAMKDLAAFLVALVEYFPGRTILVS
;
A
#
# COMPACT_ATOMS: atom_id res chain seq x y z
N MET A 1 -37.80 -42.62 -28.38
CA MET A 1 -36.34 -42.77 -28.24
C MET A 1 -35.70 -41.50 -28.76
N HIS A 2 -34.99 -40.78 -27.89
CA HIS A 2 -34.14 -39.60 -28.11
C HIS A 2 -34.84 -38.30 -28.56
N ASP A 3 -34.36 -37.10 -28.22
CA ASP A 3 -33.88 -36.44 -26.98
C ASP A 3 -33.83 -34.93 -27.35
N ASN A 4 -33.72 -34.07 -26.34
CA ASN A 4 -33.78 -32.61 -26.35
C ASN A 4 -32.77 -31.83 -27.22
N SER A 5 -33.19 -30.57 -27.46
CA SER A 5 -32.43 -29.31 -27.34
C SER A 5 -31.73 -28.65 -28.55
N PRO A 6 -31.69 -27.29 -28.56
CA PRO A 6 -31.23 -26.46 -29.67
C PRO A 6 -29.72 -26.19 -29.61
N ASP A 7 -29.11 -26.04 -30.78
CA ASP A 7 -27.67 -25.76 -30.94
C ASP A 7 -27.32 -24.33 -30.48
N ASP A 8 -26.54 -24.27 -29.39
CA ASP A 8 -25.95 -23.08 -28.82
C ASP A 8 -24.81 -22.52 -29.70
N ALA A 9 -24.86 -21.20 -29.91
CA ALA A 9 -23.80 -20.42 -30.52
C ALA A 9 -22.53 -20.42 -29.64
N SER A 10 -21.45 -21.04 -30.13
CA SER A 10 -20.13 -20.98 -29.53
C SER A 10 -19.46 -19.62 -29.80
N LEU A 11 -19.72 -18.66 -28.91
CA LEU A 11 -18.86 -17.49 -28.76
C LEU A 11 -17.53 -17.96 -28.12
N SER A 12 -16.51 -18.12 -28.95
CA SER A 12 -15.13 -18.33 -28.50
C SER A 12 -14.66 -17.10 -27.73
N GLY A 13 -14.78 -17.19 -26.40
CA GLY A 13 -14.20 -16.24 -25.47
C GLY A 13 -12.68 -16.32 -25.55
N GLY A 14 -12.07 -15.45 -26.35
CA GLY A 14 -10.68 -15.08 -26.18
C GLY A 14 -10.52 -14.52 -24.77
N ALA A 15 -9.89 -15.28 -23.89
CA ALA A 15 -9.49 -14.83 -22.57
C ALA A 15 -8.55 -13.64 -22.75
N LYS A 16 -9.11 -12.43 -22.68
CA LYS A 16 -8.34 -11.20 -22.51
C LYS A 16 -7.52 -11.38 -21.25
N ASP A 17 -6.21 -11.37 -21.41
CA ASP A 17 -5.25 -11.11 -20.34
C ASP A 17 -5.79 -9.96 -19.48
N ARG A 18 -6.27 -10.30 -18.28
CA ARG A 18 -6.53 -9.31 -17.24
C ARG A 18 -5.15 -8.82 -16.84
N LYS A 19 -4.75 -7.65 -17.34
CA LYS A 19 -3.59 -6.92 -16.83
C LYS A 19 -3.71 -6.86 -15.31
N ASN A 20 -2.89 -7.66 -14.63
CA ASN A 20 -2.75 -7.66 -13.18
C ASN A 20 -2.54 -6.21 -12.74
N GLY A 21 -3.42 -5.71 -11.87
CA GLY A 21 -3.14 -4.48 -11.14
C GLY A 21 -1.90 -4.72 -10.29
N SER A 22 -0.75 -4.24 -10.74
CA SER A 22 0.53 -4.49 -10.06
C SER A 22 0.50 -3.88 -8.67
N ILE A 23 0.63 -4.72 -7.64
CA ILE A 23 0.94 -4.32 -6.28
C ILE A 23 2.27 -4.95 -5.95
N THR A 24 3.24 -4.11 -5.66
CA THR A 24 4.57 -4.57 -5.26
C THR A 24 4.69 -4.38 -3.75
N LEU A 25 4.80 -5.49 -3.02
CA LEU A 25 5.13 -5.52 -1.60
C LEU A 25 6.36 -6.41 -1.47
N ASN A 26 7.42 -5.87 -0.91
CA ASN A 26 8.58 -6.65 -0.51
C ASN A 26 8.30 -7.24 0.88
N ILE A 27 8.16 -8.57 0.93
CA ILE A 27 7.97 -9.31 2.17
C ILE A 27 9.15 -10.25 2.32
N ASN A 28 10.24 -9.71 2.87
CA ASN A 28 11.34 -10.55 3.31
C ASN A 28 10.81 -11.49 4.39
N HIS A 29 10.80 -12.78 4.09
CA HIS A 29 10.54 -13.87 5.03
C HIS A 29 11.91 -14.48 5.32
N ASP A 30 12.64 -13.93 6.30
CA ASP A 30 13.83 -14.58 6.83
C ASP A 30 13.38 -15.57 7.90
N ASP A 31 13.30 -16.84 7.52
CA ASP A 31 13.14 -17.98 8.43
C ASP A 31 14.50 -18.30 9.08
N SER A 32 14.98 -17.43 9.97
CA SER A 32 16.08 -17.76 10.87
C SER A 32 15.64 -17.57 12.32
N ASP A 33 15.47 -18.68 13.02
CA ASP A 33 15.30 -18.77 14.47
C ASP A 33 16.38 -17.95 15.18
N TYR A 34 16.02 -16.74 15.63
CA TYR A 34 16.76 -15.99 16.62
C TYR A 34 15.79 -15.25 17.52
N ASP A 35 15.76 -15.64 18.79
CA ASP A 35 15.27 -14.85 19.91
C ASP A 35 16.00 -13.49 19.92
N ASN A 36 15.40 -12.50 19.27
CA ASN A 36 15.72 -11.09 19.46
C ASN A 36 14.41 -10.31 19.30
N ASP A 37 13.87 -9.89 20.43
CA ASP A 37 12.79 -8.91 20.49
C ASP A 37 13.18 -7.65 19.69
N ASP A 38 12.22 -7.22 18.86
CA ASP A 38 12.14 -5.91 18.17
C ASP A 38 13.25 -5.55 17.16
N ALA A 39 12.98 -5.76 15.85
CA ALA A 39 13.12 -4.72 14.81
C ALA A 39 12.98 -5.20 13.34
N SER A 40 12.90 -6.49 13.02
CA SER A 40 12.94 -6.93 11.60
C SER A 40 11.58 -6.96 10.88
N GLY A 41 10.46 -6.90 11.63
CA GLY A 41 9.13 -7.15 11.05
C GLY A 41 8.20 -5.94 10.97
N CYS A 42 8.43 -4.88 11.74
CA CYS A 42 7.40 -3.88 12.01
C CYS A 42 7.06 -3.03 10.77
N ARG A 43 5.81 -3.13 10.32
CA ARG A 43 5.30 -2.40 9.15
C ARG A 43 4.44 -1.23 9.59
N VAL A 44 4.67 -0.07 8.99
CA VAL A 44 3.79 1.09 9.02
C VAL A 44 3.04 1.09 7.70
N LEU A 45 1.72 1.15 7.75
CA LEU A 45 0.90 1.33 6.56
C LEU A 45 0.39 2.77 6.53
N TRP A 46 0.52 3.42 5.40
CA TRP A 46 0.25 4.84 5.32
C TRP A 46 -0.74 5.19 4.21
N LEU A 47 -1.89 5.77 4.56
CA LEU A 47 -2.93 6.21 3.60
C LEU A 47 -2.74 7.69 3.21
N ARG A 48 -2.60 7.93 1.90
CA ARG A 48 -2.22 9.22 1.30
C ARG A 48 -3.33 9.82 0.42
N SER A 49 -3.72 11.08 0.64
CA SER A 49 -4.34 11.94 -0.38
C SER A 49 -3.49 13.20 -0.62
N ILE A 50 -3.04 13.37 -1.87
CA ILE A 50 -2.51 14.58 -2.53
C ILE A 50 -1.28 15.29 -1.90
N LEU A 51 -1.17 15.49 -0.57
CA LEU A 51 -0.04 16.17 0.10
C LEU A 51 1.16 15.23 0.34
N GLY A 52 1.68 14.69 -0.75
CA GLY A 52 2.67 13.63 -0.74
C GLY A 52 4.11 14.03 -0.47
N VAL A 53 4.46 15.31 -0.52
CA VAL A 53 5.86 15.73 -0.41
C VAL A 53 6.32 15.64 1.03
N TYR A 54 5.59 16.22 1.98
CA TYR A 54 5.93 16.15 3.41
C TYR A 54 6.09 14.71 3.90
N HIS A 55 5.12 13.86 3.60
CA HIS A 55 5.12 12.49 4.09
C HIS A 55 6.29 11.66 3.53
N ARG A 56 6.59 11.84 2.24
CA ARG A 56 7.72 11.17 1.58
C ARG A 56 9.07 11.73 2.00
N ALA A 57 9.19 13.06 2.14
CA ALA A 57 10.45 13.71 2.45
C ALA A 57 10.79 13.68 3.95
N VAL A 58 9.81 13.55 4.84
CA VAL A 58 9.99 13.63 6.29
C VAL A 58 9.60 12.33 6.98
N LEU A 59 8.34 11.93 6.88
CA LEU A 59 7.83 10.84 7.72
C LEU A 59 8.39 9.47 7.32
N VAL A 60 8.46 9.14 6.03
CA VAL A 60 9.04 7.86 5.60
C VAL A 60 10.52 7.74 6.04
N PRO A 61 11.40 8.74 5.83
CA PRO A 61 12.75 8.72 6.38
C PRO A 61 12.81 8.57 7.91
N VAL A 62 11.93 9.25 8.65
CA VAL A 62 11.85 9.11 10.13
C VAL A 62 11.53 7.68 10.52
N TRP A 63 10.56 7.04 9.86
CA TRP A 63 10.20 5.65 10.14
C TRP A 63 11.34 4.68 9.83
N HIS A 64 12.09 4.91 8.75
CA HIS A 64 13.30 4.14 8.47
C HIS A 64 14.36 4.32 9.55
N HIS A 65 14.51 5.52 10.10
CA HIS A 65 15.47 5.79 11.16
C HIS A 65 15.18 5.01 12.46
N VAL A 66 13.93 4.60 12.66
CA VAL A 66 13.52 3.73 13.78
C VAL A 66 13.30 2.27 13.34
N ASN A 67 13.94 1.85 12.25
CA ASN A 67 13.90 0.49 11.70
C ASN A 67 12.49 -0.01 11.35
N LEU A 68 11.58 0.89 10.94
CA LEU A 68 10.26 0.51 10.47
C LEU A 68 10.20 0.49 8.94
N ASN A 69 9.52 -0.53 8.43
CA ASN A 69 9.24 -0.70 7.01
C ASN A 69 7.94 0.02 6.63
N VAL A 70 7.94 0.80 5.56
CA VAL A 70 6.77 1.61 5.17
C VAL A 70 6.10 1.09 3.91
N VAL A 71 4.78 0.91 3.99
CA VAL A 71 3.91 0.66 2.83
C VAL A 71 3.08 1.91 2.57
N VAL A 72 3.10 2.40 1.32
CA VAL A 72 2.37 3.62 0.93
C VAL A 72 1.11 3.28 0.13
N LEU A 73 -0.03 3.82 0.55
CA LEU A 73 -1.32 3.67 -0.12
C LEU A 73 -1.79 5.01 -0.67
N GLN A 74 -1.93 5.12 -1.99
CA GLN A 74 -2.42 6.33 -2.65
C GLN A 74 -3.94 6.28 -2.79
N THR A 75 -4.68 7.19 -2.15
CA THR A 75 -6.16 7.19 -2.15
C THR A 75 -6.77 7.76 -3.43
N ARG A 76 -5.99 8.45 -4.26
CA ARG A 76 -6.45 9.02 -5.54
C ARG A 76 -5.37 8.94 -6.62
N GLY A 77 -5.73 8.44 -7.80
CA GLY A 77 -4.79 8.21 -8.91
C GLY A 77 -3.75 7.14 -8.58
N ASP A 78 -2.82 6.87 -9.48
CA ASP A 78 -1.81 5.81 -9.30
C ASP A 78 -0.42 6.16 -9.82
N ASP A 79 -0.17 7.41 -10.20
CA ASP A 79 1.11 7.83 -10.80
C ASP A 79 2.31 7.55 -9.90
N PHE A 80 2.21 7.85 -8.60
CA PHE A 80 3.30 7.59 -7.66
C PHE A 80 3.49 6.08 -7.42
N ALA A 81 2.39 5.34 -7.25
CA ALA A 81 2.46 3.88 -7.10
C ALA A 81 3.09 3.20 -8.32
N LYS A 82 2.73 3.66 -9.53
CA LYS A 82 3.34 3.21 -10.79
C LYS A 82 4.82 3.55 -10.83
N GLN A 83 5.20 4.80 -10.56
CA GLN A 83 6.59 5.22 -10.63
C GLN A 83 7.46 4.43 -9.65
N CYS A 84 7.06 4.34 -8.38
CA CYS A 84 7.80 3.52 -7.41
C CYS A 84 7.83 2.04 -7.81
N THR A 85 6.78 1.50 -8.42
CA THR A 85 6.80 0.11 -8.91
C THR A 85 7.83 -0.09 -10.02
N LEU A 86 7.98 0.89 -10.92
CA LEU A 86 9.01 0.88 -11.97
C LEU A 86 10.42 1.03 -11.38
N ASP A 87 10.55 1.82 -10.32
CA ASP A 87 11.81 2.13 -9.66
C ASP A 87 12.13 1.17 -8.49
N ASN A 88 11.71 -0.11 -8.58
CA ASN A 88 11.98 -1.14 -7.57
C ASN A 88 11.60 -0.75 -6.13
N LEU A 89 10.43 -0.15 -5.97
CA LEU A 89 9.89 0.40 -4.72
C LEU A 89 10.71 1.55 -4.13
N GLN A 90 11.50 2.25 -4.94
CA GLN A 90 12.30 3.39 -4.48
C GLN A 90 11.72 4.73 -4.96
N TYR A 91 12.16 5.79 -4.31
CA TYR A 91 12.04 7.16 -4.80
C TYR A 91 13.14 8.02 -4.20
N GLU A 92 13.44 9.14 -4.84
CA GLU A 92 14.46 10.09 -4.39
C GLU A 92 13.83 11.24 -3.58
N VAL A 93 14.59 11.71 -2.60
CA VAL A 93 14.30 12.90 -1.80
C VAL A 93 15.52 13.81 -1.86
N ASP A 94 15.34 14.97 -2.45
CA ASP A 94 16.35 16.02 -2.44
C ASP A 94 16.24 16.88 -1.19
N THR A 95 17.37 17.12 -0.54
CA THR A 95 17.52 18.05 0.57
C THR A 95 18.39 19.21 0.10
N VAL A 96 17.87 20.43 0.21
CA VAL A 96 18.65 21.64 -0.02
C VAL A 96 19.35 22.01 1.29
N GLU A 97 20.66 21.89 1.30
CA GLU A 97 21.51 22.17 2.45
C GLU A 97 21.65 23.67 2.69
N ARG A 98 22.15 24.05 3.89
CA ARG A 98 22.32 25.46 4.27
C ARG A 98 23.29 26.23 3.39
N ASP A 99 24.25 25.55 2.78
CA ASP A 99 25.21 26.12 1.84
C ASP A 99 24.66 26.22 0.40
N GLY A 100 23.42 25.80 0.18
CA GLY A 100 22.77 25.78 -1.12
C GLY A 100 23.10 24.55 -1.96
N SER A 101 23.89 23.60 -1.45
CA SER A 101 24.10 22.31 -2.11
C SER A 101 22.84 21.44 -2.02
N VAL A 102 22.72 20.47 -2.92
CA VAL A 102 21.62 19.51 -2.94
C VAL A 102 22.17 18.12 -2.66
N SER A 103 21.63 17.48 -1.62
CA SER A 103 21.90 16.08 -1.29
C SER A 103 20.67 15.24 -1.65
N THR A 104 20.87 14.16 -2.41
CA THR A 104 19.79 13.26 -2.83
C THR A 104 19.86 11.97 -2.02
N GLN A 105 18.76 11.65 -1.34
CA GLN A 105 18.58 10.39 -0.62
C GLN A 105 17.65 9.47 -1.40
N VAL A 106 18.08 8.24 -1.65
CA VAL A 106 17.21 7.17 -2.16
C VAL A 106 16.47 6.52 -0.98
N VAL A 107 15.15 6.50 -1.04
CA VAL A 107 14.27 5.94 0.01
C VAL A 107 13.62 4.66 -0.51
N GLN A 108 13.73 3.58 0.25
CA GLN A 108 13.19 2.25 -0.10
C GLN A 108 11.87 1.98 0.61
N LEU A 109 10.80 1.74 -0.15
CA LEU A 109 9.51 1.31 0.40
C LEU A 109 9.45 -0.22 0.54
N ALA A 110 8.70 -0.67 1.53
CA ALA A 110 8.30 -2.07 1.67
C ALA A 110 7.11 -2.42 0.77
N GLY A 111 6.39 -1.42 0.28
CA GLY A 111 5.45 -1.60 -0.82
C GLY A 111 4.64 -0.36 -1.15
N VAL A 112 3.94 -0.43 -2.27
CA VAL A 112 3.08 0.65 -2.75
C VAL A 112 1.83 0.10 -3.43
N ALA A 113 0.69 0.77 -3.22
CA ALA A 113 -0.53 0.49 -3.94
C ALA A 113 -1.39 1.75 -4.08
N SER A 114 -2.29 1.77 -5.07
CA SER A 114 -3.35 2.77 -5.17
C SER A 114 -4.70 2.20 -4.72
N LEU A 115 -5.33 2.87 -3.77
CA LEU A 115 -6.74 2.66 -3.43
C LEU A 115 -7.68 3.42 -4.38
N GLY A 116 -7.15 4.43 -5.09
CA GLY A 116 -7.88 5.17 -6.12
C GLY A 116 -8.18 4.36 -7.38
N VAL A 117 -7.56 3.18 -7.53
CA VAL A 117 -7.79 2.24 -8.64
C VAL A 117 -8.44 0.98 -8.08
N ALA A 118 -9.69 0.69 -8.48
CA ALA A 118 -10.48 -0.40 -7.91
C ALA A 118 -9.78 -1.78 -7.95
N ALA A 119 -9.07 -2.09 -9.03
CA ALA A 119 -8.33 -3.35 -9.16
C ALA A 119 -7.14 -3.45 -8.18
N GLN A 120 -6.38 -2.36 -8.00
CA GLN A 120 -5.28 -2.31 -7.03
C GLN A 120 -5.83 -2.29 -5.59
N LYS A 121 -6.94 -1.61 -5.34
CA LYS A 121 -7.61 -1.67 -4.04
C LYS A 121 -7.99 -3.11 -3.67
N ALA A 122 -8.69 -3.82 -4.57
CA ALA A 122 -9.11 -5.19 -4.34
C ALA A 122 -7.91 -6.13 -4.10
N ALA A 123 -6.86 -5.99 -4.92
CA ALA A 123 -5.65 -6.79 -4.77
C ALA A 123 -4.90 -6.46 -3.45
N PHE A 124 -4.92 -5.20 -2.98
CA PHE A 124 -4.29 -4.84 -1.71
C PHE A 124 -5.05 -5.45 -0.52
N PHE A 125 -6.37 -5.37 -0.57
CA PHE A 125 -7.23 -5.96 0.46
C PHE A 125 -7.05 -7.50 0.54
N GLY A 126 -6.82 -8.17 -0.59
CA GLY A 126 -6.49 -9.59 -0.62
C GLY A 126 -5.17 -9.95 0.07
N ARG A 127 -4.27 -8.97 0.28
CA ARG A 127 -2.96 -9.14 0.93
C ARG A 127 -2.93 -8.68 2.39
N ILE A 128 -4.07 -8.28 2.95
CA ILE A 128 -4.22 -8.03 4.40
C ILE A 128 -3.65 -9.16 5.27
N PRO A 129 -3.82 -10.45 4.92
CA PRO A 129 -3.20 -11.56 5.65
C PRO A 129 -1.69 -11.44 5.85
N GLU A 130 -1.00 -10.80 4.91
CA GLU A 130 0.46 -10.65 4.91
C GLU A 130 0.93 -9.49 5.80
N LEU A 131 0.01 -8.65 6.32
CA LEU A 131 0.29 -7.51 7.19
C LEU A 131 0.38 -7.92 8.68
N THR A 132 0.99 -9.06 8.96
CA THR A 132 1.09 -9.67 10.31
C THR A 132 1.81 -8.80 11.33
N HIS A 133 2.64 -7.87 10.88
CA HIS A 133 3.45 -6.99 11.74
C HIS A 133 3.07 -5.51 11.61
N LEU A 134 1.87 -5.21 11.09
CA LEU A 134 1.36 -3.84 11.03
C LEU A 134 1.11 -3.30 12.45
N ARG A 135 1.82 -2.24 12.83
CA ARG A 135 1.67 -1.58 14.14
C ARG A 135 1.04 -0.19 14.07
N TYR A 136 1.33 0.56 13.00
CA TYR A 136 0.90 1.95 12.86
C TYR A 136 0.18 2.16 11.53
N VAL A 137 -0.92 2.89 11.57
CA VAL A 137 -1.62 3.42 10.40
C VAL A 137 -1.56 4.93 10.46
N GLY A 138 -0.78 5.53 9.55
CA GLY A 138 -0.77 6.98 9.42
C GLY A 138 -1.69 7.46 8.31
N VAL A 139 -2.32 8.61 8.51
CA VAL A 139 -3.26 9.18 7.54
C VAL A 139 -2.85 10.61 7.19
N GLY A 140 -2.52 10.84 5.93
CA GLY A 140 -2.23 12.18 5.42
C GLY A 140 -3.08 12.49 4.22
N VAL A 141 -4.14 13.21 4.50
CA VAL A 141 -5.09 13.69 3.51
C VAL A 141 -5.26 15.19 3.68
N THR A 142 -5.64 15.90 2.61
CA THR A 142 -6.03 17.31 2.71
C THR A 142 -7.28 17.45 3.57
N GLU A 143 -7.64 18.68 3.94
CA GLU A 143 -8.83 19.01 4.71
C GLU A 143 -10.10 18.42 4.10
N ALA A 144 -10.22 18.48 2.76
CA ALA A 144 -11.31 17.87 2.02
C ALA A 144 -11.32 16.33 2.11
N GLY A 145 -10.14 15.71 2.25
CA GLY A 145 -9.99 14.28 2.44
C GLY A 145 -10.31 13.81 3.86
N ILE A 146 -10.23 14.67 4.89
CA ILE A 146 -10.61 14.31 6.28
C ILE A 146 -12.13 14.24 6.43
N HIS A 147 -12.90 14.87 5.53
CA HIS A 147 -14.36 14.88 5.61
C HIS A 147 -14.91 13.43 5.72
N PRO A 148 -15.83 13.12 6.66
CA PRO A 148 -16.28 11.74 6.91
C PRO A 148 -16.89 11.04 5.69
N SER A 149 -17.49 11.80 4.77
CA SER A 149 -18.06 11.25 3.53
C SER A 149 -17.06 11.15 2.37
N SER A 150 -15.81 11.57 2.58
CA SER A 150 -14.76 11.50 1.56
C SER A 150 -14.44 10.05 1.20
N GLN A 151 -13.94 9.84 -0.02
CA GLN A 151 -13.53 8.50 -0.44
C GLN A 151 -12.35 7.99 0.39
N ALA A 152 -11.43 8.86 0.80
CA ALA A 152 -10.28 8.49 1.61
C ALA A 152 -10.70 7.95 2.99
N MET A 153 -11.68 8.57 3.65
CA MET A 153 -12.19 8.08 4.95
C MET A 153 -12.97 6.77 4.80
N LYS A 154 -13.74 6.61 3.72
CA LYS A 154 -14.42 5.34 3.41
C LYS A 154 -13.43 4.21 3.16
N ASP A 155 -12.36 4.48 2.43
CA ASP A 155 -11.31 3.50 2.15
C ASP A 155 -10.54 3.13 3.41
N LEU A 156 -10.22 4.11 4.27
CA LEU A 156 -9.63 3.87 5.58
C LEU A 156 -10.54 3.02 6.46
N ALA A 157 -11.84 3.35 6.54
CA ALA A 157 -12.79 2.58 7.34
C ALA A 157 -12.92 1.14 6.85
N ALA A 158 -13.04 0.93 5.53
CA ALA A 158 -13.09 -0.41 4.93
C ALA A 158 -11.82 -1.20 5.22
N PHE A 159 -10.66 -0.55 5.17
CA PHE A 159 -9.38 -1.17 5.46
C PHE A 159 -9.26 -1.57 6.95
N LEU A 160 -9.66 -0.69 7.87
CA LEU A 160 -9.65 -0.98 9.31
C LEU A 160 -10.62 -2.10 9.68
N VAL A 161 -11.81 -2.14 9.07
CA VAL A 161 -12.76 -3.25 9.25
C VAL A 161 -12.14 -4.57 8.80
N ALA A 162 -11.56 -4.61 7.60
CA ALA A 162 -10.93 -5.83 7.07
C ALA A 162 -9.73 -6.28 7.92
N LEU A 163 -8.97 -5.34 8.49
CA LEU A 163 -7.90 -5.66 9.45
C LEU A 163 -8.42 -6.28 10.74
N VAL A 164 -9.49 -5.73 11.32
CA VAL A 164 -10.08 -6.25 12.57
C VAL A 164 -10.71 -7.62 12.36
N GLU A 165 -11.36 -7.82 11.21
CA GLU A 165 -11.92 -9.12 10.83
C GLU A 165 -10.81 -10.18 10.69
N TYR A 166 -9.67 -9.82 10.10
CA TYR A 166 -8.58 -10.76 9.89
C TYR A 166 -7.68 -10.97 11.12
N PHE A 167 -7.42 -9.91 11.89
CA PHE A 167 -6.58 -9.92 13.09
C PHE A 167 -7.39 -9.52 14.33
N PRO A 168 -8.35 -10.37 14.78
CA PRO A 168 -9.17 -10.06 15.94
C PRO A 168 -8.28 -9.90 17.19
N GLY A 169 -8.48 -8.80 17.92
CA GLY A 169 -7.75 -8.50 19.16
C GLY A 169 -6.41 -7.79 18.97
N ARG A 170 -5.96 -7.51 17.73
CA ARG A 170 -4.77 -6.70 17.49
C ARG A 170 -5.06 -5.22 17.76
N THR A 171 -4.22 -4.59 18.57
CA THR A 171 -4.23 -3.12 18.73
C THR A 171 -3.44 -2.48 17.60
N ILE A 172 -4.07 -1.54 16.90
CA ILE A 172 -3.45 -0.77 15.81
C ILE A 172 -3.53 0.70 16.20
N LEU A 173 -2.38 1.39 16.19
CA LEU A 173 -2.32 2.81 16.48
C LEU A 173 -2.59 3.59 15.20
N VAL A 174 -3.60 4.46 15.22
CA VAL A 174 -3.95 5.35 14.10
C VAL A 174 -3.49 6.76 14.42
N SER A 175 -2.66 7.36 13.56
CA SER A 175 -2.06 8.69 13.73
C SER A 175 -2.34 9.62 12.56
#